data_AF-A0AAW5DZW0-F1
#
_entry.id   AF-A0AAW5DZW0-F1
#
_cell.length_a   1.000
_cell.length_b   1.000
_cell.length_c   1.000
_cell.angle_alpha   90.00
_cell.angle_beta   90.00
_cell.angle_gamma   90.00
#
_symmetry.space_group_name_H-M   'P 1'
#
loop_
_entity.id
_entity.type
_entity.pdbx_description
1 polymer ?
#
loop_
_entity_poly.entity_id
_entity_poly.type
_entity_poly.pdbx_seq_one_letter_code
_entity_poly.pdbx_strand_id
1 'polypeptide(L)' 'MNKKLGASLFIFFCFLIWLYFAIYKSSINHWWTVNEIKQTTEDTVEIGVSFVKVIVGALAFTLSGFIICFFITRKK' A
#
# COMPACT_ATOMS: atom_id res chain seq x y z
N MET A 1 -18.63 12.81 -14.66
CA MET A 1 -17.56 12.60 -13.67
C MET A 1 -16.20 12.80 -14.32
N ASN A 2 -15.30 13.58 -13.73
CA ASN A 2 -13.94 13.76 -14.27
C ASN A 2 -13.24 12.40 -14.29
N LYS A 3 -12.91 11.85 -15.46
CA LYS A 3 -12.30 10.51 -15.61
C LYS A 3 -11.01 10.37 -14.80
N LYS A 4 -10.24 11.45 -14.66
CA LYS A 4 -9.04 11.55 -13.81
C LYS A 4 -9.36 11.40 -12.32
N LEU A 5 -10.45 12.02 -11.87
CA LEU A 5 -10.89 12.01 -10.48
C LEU A 5 -11.43 10.63 -10.08
N GLY A 6 -12.15 9.97 -10.99
CA GLY A 6 -12.57 8.57 -10.81
C GLY A 6 -11.40 7.60 -10.71
N ALA A 7 -10.38 7.74 -11.58
CA ALA A 7 -9.18 6.91 -11.51
C ALA A 7 -8.38 7.14 -10.22
N SER A 8 -8.24 8.39 -9.78
CA SER A 8 -7.56 8.72 -8.53
C SER A 8 -8.26 8.12 -7.30
N LEU A 9 -9.59 8.24 -7.21
CA LEU A 9 -10.37 7.64 -6.12
C LEU A 9 -10.26 6.11 -6.10
N PHE A 10 -10.37 5.47 -7.27
CA PHE A 10 -10.23 4.01 -7.37
C PHE A 10 -8.90 3.52 -6.79
N ILE A 11 -7.81 4.18 -7.13
CA ILE A 11 -6.46 3.78 -6.71
C ILE A 11 -6.25 4.05 -5.23
N PHE A 12 -6.81 5.14 -4.72
CA PHE A 12 -6.84 5.42 -3.30
C PHE A 12 -7.58 4.31 -2.53
N PHE A 13 -8.74 3.85 -3.00
CA PHE A 13 -9.43 2.72 -2.40
C PHE A 13 -8.63 1.41 -2.48
N CYS A 14 -7.99 1.12 -3.61
CA CYS A 14 -7.11 -0.05 -3.73
C CYS A 14 -5.95 0.01 -2.73
N PHE A 15 -5.34 1.19 -2.54
CA PHE A 15 -4.28 1.39 -1.55
C PHE A 15 -4.78 1.16 -0.12
N LEU A 16 -5.96 1.71 0.25
CA LEU A 16 -6.54 1.51 1.58
C LEU A 16 -6.85 0.04 1.86
N ILE A 17 -7.44 -0.66 0.89
CA ILE A 17 -7.73 -2.09 1.01
C ILE A 17 -6.43 -2.88 1.18
N TRP A 18 -5.43 -2.62 0.34
CA TRP A 18 -4.13 -3.28 0.45
C TRP A 18 -3.47 -3.01 1.81
N LEU A 19 -3.49 -1.75 2.28
CA LEU A 19 -2.93 -1.36 3.58
C LEU A 19 -3.63 -2.09 4.74
N TYR A 20 -4.95 -2.19 4.70
CA TYR A 20 -5.71 -2.95 5.69
C TYR A 20 -5.26 -4.42 5.73
N PHE A 21 -5.16 -5.07 4.57
CA PHE A 21 -4.68 -6.45 4.49
C PHE A 21 -3.22 -6.57 4.97
N ALA A 22 -2.38 -5.58 4.64
CA ALA A 22 -0.95 -5.60 4.95
C ALA A 22 -0.69 -5.46 6.45
N ILE A 23 -1.55 -4.73 7.16
CA ILE A 23 -1.45 -4.55 8.61
C ILE A 23 -2.08 -5.74 9.35
N TYR A 24 -3.32 -6.10 9.02
CA TYR A 24 -4.13 -7.00 9.87
C TYR A 24 -4.11 -8.47 9.45
N LYS A 25 -3.87 -8.75 8.18
CA LYS A 25 -3.99 -10.12 7.64
C LYS A 25 -2.67 -10.71 7.18
N SER A 26 -1.68 -9.87 6.92
CA SER A 26 -0.38 -10.30 6.40
C SER A 26 0.54 -10.80 7.51
N SER A 27 1.08 -11.99 7.33
CA SER A 27 2.20 -12.51 8.13
C SER A 27 3.47 -11.68 7.90
N ILE A 28 4.32 -11.57 8.92
CA ILE A 28 5.63 -10.87 8.84
C ILE A 28 6.53 -11.46 7.74
N ASN A 29 6.36 -12.75 7.42
CA ASN A 29 7.16 -13.41 6.39
C ASN A 29 6.69 -13.10 4.96
N HIS A 30 5.58 -12.40 4.78
CA HIS A 30 5.11 -12.03 3.44
C HIS A 30 5.78 -10.75 2.94
N TRP A 31 6.24 -10.78 1.69
CA TRP A 31 6.92 -9.66 1.04
C TRP A 31 6.10 -8.37 0.94
N TRP A 32 4.78 -8.46 0.98
CA TRP A 32 3.85 -7.34 0.91
C TRP A 32 3.35 -6.87 2.29
N THR A 33 3.83 -7.47 3.37
CA THR A 33 3.50 -7.04 4.73
C THR A 33 4.15 -5.70 5.04
N VAL A 34 3.45 -4.87 5.81
CA VAL A 34 4.05 -3.65 6.38
C VAL A 34 4.51 -3.88 7.82
N ASN A 35 4.29 -5.08 8.36
CA ASN A 35 4.67 -5.42 9.71
C ASN A 35 6.20 -5.65 9.81
N GLU A 36 6.77 -5.23 10.93
CA GLU A 36 8.16 -5.46 11.30
C GLU A 36 8.25 -5.91 12.75
N ILE A 37 9.27 -6.72 13.06
CA ILE A 37 9.57 -7.12 14.42
C ILE A 37 10.27 -5.92 15.06
N LYS A 38 9.61 -5.24 15.99
CA LYS A 38 10.17 -4.07 16.68
C LYS A 38 11.12 -4.48 17.80
N GLN A 39 10.78 -5.53 18.53
CA GLN A 39 11.59 -6.08 19.61
C GLN A 39 11.33 -7.57 19.76
N THR A 40 12.41 -8.33 19.95
CA THR A 40 12.36 -9.72 20.39
C THR A 40 12.81 -9.73 21.85
N THR A 41 11.87 -9.88 22.78
CA THR A 41 12.20 -10.16 24.18
C THR A 41 12.05 -11.67 24.41
N GLU A 42 12.72 -12.23 25.42
CA GLU A 42 12.84 -13.68 25.67
C GLU A 42 11.50 -14.46 25.60
N ASP A 43 10.36 -13.81 25.87
CA ASP A 43 9.03 -14.43 25.83
C ASP A 43 8.01 -13.80 24.85
N THR A 44 8.31 -12.67 24.20
CA THR A 44 7.33 -11.97 23.33
C THR A 44 7.95 -11.26 22.13
N VAL A 45 7.28 -11.41 20.97
CA VAL A 45 7.59 -10.71 19.72
C VAL A 45 6.64 -9.52 19.60
N GLU A 46 7.15 -8.31 19.72
CA GLU A 46 6.35 -7.10 19.49
C GLU A 46 6.32 -6.79 18.00
N ILE A 47 5.12 -6.90 17.41
CA ILE A 47 4.87 -6.65 15.99
C ILE A 47 4.41 -5.21 15.81
N GLY A 48 5.23 -4.40 15.15
CA GLY A 48 4.91 -3.01 14.81
C GLY A 48 4.63 -2.82 13.32
N VAL A 49 4.00 -1.70 12.97
CA VAL A 49 3.88 -1.27 11.57
C VAL A 49 5.10 -0.44 11.19
N SER A 50 5.78 -0.84 10.13
CA SER A 50 6.94 -0.14 9.57
C SER A 50 6.50 1.02 8.69
N PHE A 51 6.76 2.25 9.12
CA PHE A 51 6.46 3.44 8.33
C PHE A 51 7.19 3.44 6.98
N VAL A 52 8.41 2.91 6.92
CA VAL A 52 9.19 2.83 5.68
C VAL A 52 8.48 1.94 4.66
N LYS A 53 8.00 0.75 5.09
CA LYS A 53 7.27 -0.17 4.20
C LYS A 53 5.94 0.43 3.73
N VAL A 54 5.23 1.17 4.60
CA VAL A 54 4.00 1.88 4.23
C VAL A 54 4.29 2.94 3.16
N ILE A 55 5.36 3.73 3.30
CA ILE A 55 5.76 4.74 2.30
C ILE A 55 6.11 4.08 0.96
N VAL A 56 6.86 2.97 0.96
CA VAL A 56 7.18 2.22 -0.26
C VAL A 56 5.91 1.73 -0.95
N GLY A 57 4.95 1.19 -0.20
CA GLY A 57 3.64 0.82 -0.72
C GLY A 57 2.90 2.01 -1.33
N ALA A 58 2.84 3.13 -0.62
CA ALA A 58 2.18 4.35 -1.09
C ALA A 58 2.79 4.87 -2.41
N LEU A 59 4.12 4.83 -2.54
CA LEU A 59 4.81 5.19 -3.78
C LEU A 59 4.45 4.25 -4.93
N ALA A 60 4.39 2.94 -4.67
CA ALA A 60 4.01 1.95 -5.70
C ALA A 60 2.57 2.18 -6.22
N PHE A 61 1.61 2.45 -5.33
CA PHE A 61 0.23 2.79 -5.72
C PHE A 61 0.13 4.15 -6.42
N THR A 62 0.94 5.12 -6.02
CA THR A 62 0.98 6.44 -6.69
C THR A 62 1.52 6.32 -8.11
N LEU A 63 2.61 5.56 -8.30
CA LEU A 63 3.19 5.31 -9.62
C LEU A 63 2.22 4.54 -10.53
N SER A 64 1.57 3.49 -10.03
CA SER A 64 0.57 2.75 -10.82
C SER A 64 -0.58 3.65 -11.24
N GLY A 65 -1.01 4.58 -10.37
CA GLY A 65 -2.03 5.55 -10.73
C GLY A 65 -1.61 6.63 -11.69
N PHE A 66 -0.37 7.06 -11.62
CA PHE A 66 0.19 7.95 -12.63
C PHE A 66 0.19 7.26 -14.00
N ILE A 67 0.62 5.99 -14.07
CA ILE A 67 0.62 5.18 -15.30
C ILE A 67 -0.79 5.03 -15.86
N ILE A 68 -1.78 4.68 -15.03
CA ILE A 68 -3.18 4.55 -15.46
C ILE A 68 -3.71 5.88 -16.01
N CYS A 69 -3.48 6.98 -15.30
CA CYS A 69 -3.86 8.32 -15.76
C CYS A 69 -3.18 8.71 -17.08
N PHE A 70 -1.90 8.36 -17.25
CA PHE A 70 -1.15 8.61 -18.48
C PHE A 70 -1.78 7.86 -19.66
N PHE A 71 -2.08 6.56 -19.51
CA PHE A 71 -2.74 5.78 -20.55
C PHE A 71 -4.14 6.29 -20.90
N ILE A 72 -4.93 6.73 -19.92
CA ILE A 72 -6.25 7.33 -20.15
C ILE A 72 -6.14 8.63 -20.94
N THR A 73 -5.09 9.43 -20.68
CA THR A 73 -4.88 10.71 -21.37
C THR A 73 -4.34 10.51 -22.78
N ARG A 74 -3.51 9.49 -23.02
CA ARG A 74 -2.94 9.17 -24.34
C ARG A 74 -3.94 8.56 -25.34
N LYS A 75 -5.05 8.00 -24.87
CA LYS A 75 -6.14 7.47 -25.72
C LYS A 75 -7.13 8.54 -26.18
N LYS A 76 -6.87 9.81 -25.88
CA LYS A 76 -7.60 10.98 -26.38
C LYS A 76 -6.75 11.66 -27.46
#